data_AF-A0A2N5AJJ2-F1
#
_entry.id   AF-A0A2N5AJJ2-F1
#
_cell.length_a   1.000
_cell.length_b   1.000
_cell.length_c   1.000
_cell.angle_alpha   90.00
_cell.angle_beta   90.00
_cell.angle_gamma   90.00
#
_symmetry.space_group_name_H-M   'P 1'
#
loop_
_entity.id
_entity.type
_entity.pdbx_description
1 polymer ?
#
loop_
_entity_poly.entity_id
_entity_poly.type
_entity_poly.pdbx_seq_one_letter_code
_entity_poly.pdbx_strand_id
1 'polypeptide(L)' 'YAIALLKHNGDTRAELHRESFETCPECKRQKCLVPSDRIELTRHMREAS' A
#
# COMPACT_ATOMS: atom_id res chain seq x y z
N TYR A 1 -7.21 0.59 -2.18
CA TYR A 1 -6.36 0.81 -3.37
C TYR A 1 -5.75 -0.48 -3.90
N ALA A 2 -5.18 -1.36 -3.06
CA ALA A 2 -4.52 -2.60 -3.50
C ALA A 2 -5.39 -3.53 -4.40
N ILE A 3 -6.65 -3.78 -4.01
CA ILE A 3 -7.57 -4.64 -4.79
C ILE A 3 -7.80 -4.11 -6.21
N ALA A 4 -7.93 -2.79 -6.38
CA ALA A 4 -8.15 -2.19 -7.70
C ALA A 4 -6.94 -2.36 -8.63
N LEU A 5 -5.72 -2.23 -8.07
CA LEU A 5 -4.48 -2.49 -8.81
C LEU A 5 -4.35 -3.95 -9.23
N LEU A 6 -4.66 -4.88 -8.33
CA LEU A 6 -4.59 -6.31 -8.60
C LEU A 6 -5.59 -6.71 -9.71
N LYS A 7 -6.83 -6.19 -9.65
CA LYS A 7 -7.81 -6.40 -10.73
C LYS A 7 -7.35 -5.85 -12.07
N HIS A 8 -6.78 -4.64 -12.09
CA HIS A 8 -6.23 -4.06 -13.31
C HIS A 8 -5.12 -4.93 -13.91
N ASN A 9 -4.33 -5.61 -13.05
CA ASN A 9 -3.28 -6.53 -13.46
C ASN A 9 -3.79 -7.95 -13.79
N GLY A 10 -5.11 -8.15 -13.84
CA GLY A 10 -5.74 -9.43 -14.22
C GLY A 10 -5.93 -10.42 -13.08
N ASP A 11 -5.69 -10.02 -11.83
CA ASP A 11 -5.99 -10.88 -10.68
C ASP A 11 -7.50 -10.88 -10.37
N THR A 12 -8.16 -11.96 -10.78
CA THR A 12 -9.60 -12.19 -10.57
C THR A 12 -9.94 -12.58 -9.12
N ARG A 13 -8.93 -12.94 -8.31
CA ARG A 13 -9.07 -13.35 -6.92
C ARG A 13 -8.80 -12.22 -5.94
N ALA A 14 -8.41 -11.04 -6.42
CA ALA A 14 -8.10 -9.87 -5.60
C ALA A 14 -9.19 -9.54 -4.55
N GLU A 15 -10.46 -9.77 -4.87
CA GLU A 15 -11.60 -9.55 -3.97
C GLU A 15 -11.68 -10.57 -2.82
N LEU A 16 -11.29 -11.82 -3.07
CA LEU A 16 -11.30 -12.90 -2.08
C LEU A 16 -10.36 -12.59 -0.90
N HIS A 17 -9.32 -11.80 -1.16
CA HIS A 17 -8.30 -11.45 -0.18
C HIS A 17 -8.53 -10.08 0.46
N ARG A 18 -9.74 -9.49 0.34
CA ARG A 18 -10.05 -8.15 0.89
C ARG A 18 -9.63 -8.00 2.34
N GLU A 19 -10.01 -8.95 3.19
CA GLU A 19 -9.70 -8.93 4.62
C GLU A 19 -8.18 -8.93 4.89
N SER A 20 -7.38 -9.55 4.03
CA SER A 20 -5.91 -9.54 4.14
C SER A 20 -5.30 -8.17 3.83
N PHE A 21 -6.00 -7.32 3.08
CA PHE A 21 -5.59 -5.94 2.82
C PHE A 21 -6.07 -4.96 3.90
N GLU A 22 -7.03 -5.36 4.72
CA GLU A 22 -7.49 -4.57 5.86
C GLU A 22 -6.55 -4.80 7.04
N THR A 23 -5.61 -3.87 7.22
CA THR A 23 -4.83 -3.86 8.47
C THR A 23 -5.73 -3.37 9.59
N CYS A 24 -5.62 -3.98 10.77
CA CYS A 24 -6.39 -3.56 11.93
C CYS A 24 -6.21 -2.03 12.17
N PRO A 25 -7.25 -1.27 12.59
CA PRO A 25 -7.15 0.18 12.75
C PRO A 25 -5.97 0.61 13.64
N GLU A 26 -5.66 -0.18 14.66
CA GLU A 26 -4.48 0.00 15.52
C GLU A 26 -3.17 -0.15 14.75
N CYS A 27 -3.04 -1.23 13.99
CA CYS A 27 -1.91 -1.56 13.13
C CYS A 27 -1.67 -0.46 12.07
N LYS A 28 -2.75 0.10 11.51
CA LYS A 28 -2.68 1.20 10.54
C LYS A 28 -2.19 2.49 11.19
N ARG A 29 -2.70 2.82 12.39
CA ARG A 29 -2.23 3.97 13.17
C ARG A 29 -0.75 3.87 13.46
N GLN A 30 -0.26 2.70 13.85
CA GLN A 30 1.16 2.45 14.12
C GLN A 30 2.05 2.60 12.87
N LYS A 31 1.59 2.15 11.69
CA LYS A 31 2.32 2.32 10.43
C LYS A 31 2.32 3.77 9.90
N CYS A 32 1.37 4.60 10.34
CA CYS A 32 1.34 6.04 10.07
C CYS A 32 2.21 6.85 11.04
N LEU A 33 2.98 6.21 11.93
CA LEU A 33 3.82 6.91 12.93
C LEU A 33 5.19 7.34 12.40
N VAL A 34 5.55 7.04 11.16
CA VAL A 34 6.79 7.58 10.60
C VAL A 34 6.51 9.04 10.21
N PRO A 35 7.17 10.01 10.88
CA PRO A 35 7.02 11.42 10.54
C PRO A 35 7.31 11.64 9.05
N SER A 36 6.53 12.49 8.37
CA SER A 36 6.66 12.69 6.92
C SER A 36 8.07 13.14 6.49
N ASP A 37 8.81 13.77 7.38
CA ASP A 37 10.22 14.17 7.28
C ASP A 37 11.20 12.99 7.24
N ARG A 38 10.79 11.81 7.71
CA ARG A 38 11.59 10.57 7.70
C ARG A 38 11.22 9.62 6.56
N ILE A 39 10.25 10.00 5.75
CA ILE A 39 9.82 9.22 4.59
C ILE A 39 10.64 9.70 3.38
N GLU A 40 11.80 9.08 3.12
CA GLU A 40 12.61 9.28 1.90
C GLU A 40 11.92 8.73 0.63
N LEU A 41 10.62 8.97 0.43
CA LEU A 41 9.89 8.53 -0.77
C LEU A 41 10.34 9.29 -2.04
N THR A 42 11.00 10.43 -1.90
CA THR A 42 11.52 11.23 -3.02
C THR A 42 12.87 10.73 -3.57
N ARG A 43 13.59 9.83 -2.88
CA ARG A 43 14.88 9.31 -3.35
C ARG A 43 14.73 8.18 -4.37
N HIS A 44 13.65 7.40 -4.33
CA HIS A 44 13.43 6.25 -5.22
C HIS A 44 12.57 6.53 -6.46
N MET A 45 11.97 7.72 -6.59
CA MET A 45 11.16 8.09 -7.78
C MET A 45 11.97 8.77 -8.89
N ARG A 46 13.30 8.89 -8.76
CA ARG A 46 14.20 9.52 -9.77
C ARG A 46 14.97 8.54 -10.66
N GLU A 47 14.74 7.23 -10.56
CA GLU A 47 15.41 6.22 -11.41
C GLU A 47 14.40 5.40 -12.23
N ALA A 48 13.49 6.10 -12.89
CA ALA A 48 12.80 5.60 -14.08
C ALA A 48 12.95 6.65 -15.18
N SER A 49 14.15 6.71 -15.76
CA SER A 49 14.46 7.40 -17.02
C SER A 49 14.87 6.35 -18.05
#